data_AF-A0A6J2TVP6-F1
#
_entry.id   AF-A0A6J2TVP6-F1
#
_cell.length_a   1.000
_cell.length_b   1.000
_cell.length_c   1.000
_cell.angle_alpha   90.00
_cell.angle_beta   90.00
_cell.angle_gamma   90.00
#
_symmetry.space_group_name_H-M   'P 1'
#
loop_
_entity.id
_entity.type
_entity.pdbx_description
1 polymer ?
#
loop_
_entity_poly.entity_id
_entity_poly.type
_entity_poly.pdbx_seq_one_letter_code
_entity_poly.pdbx_strand_id
1 'polypeptide(L)'
;MWCIKVVSQLFKNSVASGNLTAVHTAGLKYFAPPIKYENVEKVERPKLRIVERQPQHPPNIRPPKMQKRLRYMRGPELVHNTLLHKQYAIVAAGGGRLRWGHYEMMRLTIGRKMNVNTMFATWRVPAPWQPITKKGQGQRMGGGKGAIDHYVTPIRAGRVIVEIAGRCEFVEVKGFLQQVANQLPFKAMVVSQEMLEQMQVDEERKARENENPFTLKYVIQNNLSGCHRWLSPVDHKWFGKHA
;
A
#
# COMPACT_ATOMS: atom_id res chain seq x y z
N MET A 1 -29.33 -18.16 -8.17
CA MET A 1 -30.14 -16.94 -8.43
C MET A 1 -31.55 -17.06 -7.84
N TRP A 2 -31.66 -17.47 -6.58
CA TRP A 2 -32.93 -17.82 -5.89
C TRP A 2 -32.88 -17.33 -4.44
N CYS A 3 -32.93 -16.01 -4.22
CA CYS A 3 -33.08 -15.47 -2.86
C CYS A 3 -33.80 -14.11 -2.86
N ILE A 4 -33.62 -13.29 -3.90
CA ILE A 4 -34.22 -11.94 -3.96
C ILE A 4 -35.74 -11.97 -4.24
N LYS A 5 -36.24 -12.95 -5.02
CA LYS A 5 -37.68 -13.03 -5.33
C LYS A 5 -38.54 -13.42 -4.13
N VAL A 6 -38.06 -14.32 -3.26
CA VAL A 6 -38.83 -14.84 -2.10
C VAL A 6 -39.08 -13.74 -1.06
N VAL A 7 -38.08 -12.89 -0.79
CA VAL A 7 -38.22 -11.75 0.14
C VAL A 7 -39.24 -10.74 -0.38
N SER A 8 -39.24 -10.47 -1.70
CA SER A 8 -40.21 -9.55 -2.31
C SER A 8 -41.64 -10.09 -2.30
N GLN A 9 -41.83 -11.41 -2.36
CA GLN A 9 -43.14 -12.06 -2.35
C GLN A 9 -43.74 -12.10 -0.93
N LEU A 10 -42.92 -12.37 0.09
CA LEU A 10 -43.33 -12.34 1.50
C LEU A 10 -43.78 -10.94 1.95
N PHE A 11 -43.09 -9.89 1.48
CA PHE A 11 -43.49 -8.51 1.76
C PHE A 11 -44.84 -8.15 1.15
N LYS A 12 -45.14 -8.64 -0.06
CA LYS A 12 -46.42 -8.37 -0.74
C LYS A 12 -47.59 -9.07 -0.08
N ASN A 13 -47.38 -10.27 0.45
CA ASN A 13 -48.46 -11.04 1.10
C ASN A 13 -48.81 -10.50 2.51
N SER A 14 -47.87 -9.84 3.21
CA SER A 14 -48.14 -9.18 4.49
C SER A 14 -48.98 -7.91 4.37
N VAL A 15 -49.01 -7.27 3.19
CA VAL A 15 -49.75 -6.01 2.95
C VAL A 15 -51.25 -6.28 2.72
N ALA A 16 -51.63 -7.51 2.38
CA ALA A 16 -53.00 -7.84 1.99
C ALA A 16 -53.97 -8.13 3.16
N SER A 17 -53.49 -8.37 4.39
CA SER A 17 -54.34 -8.86 5.48
C SER A 17 -54.10 -8.24 6.87
N GLY A 18 -53.27 -7.20 6.99
CA GLY A 18 -53.03 -6.55 8.27
C GLY A 18 -52.97 -5.04 8.12
N ASN A 19 -53.71 -4.33 8.96
CA ASN A 19 -53.57 -2.89 9.15
C ASN A 19 -52.12 -2.56 9.51
N LEU A 20 -51.28 -2.31 8.50
CA LEU A 20 -49.98 -1.68 8.66
C LEU A 20 -50.23 -0.23 9.02
N THR A 21 -50.34 0.04 10.32
CA THR A 21 -50.16 1.39 10.84
C THR A 21 -48.73 1.81 10.49
N ALA A 22 -48.55 2.46 9.35
CA ALA A 22 -47.30 3.12 9.00
C ALA A 22 -47.10 4.26 10.01
N VAL A 23 -46.37 3.98 11.10
CA VAL A 23 -45.94 5.03 12.02
C VAL A 23 -44.97 5.90 11.23
N HIS A 24 -45.46 7.03 10.73
CA HIS A 24 -44.62 8.06 10.12
C HIS A 24 -43.76 8.68 11.22
N THR A 25 -42.61 8.08 11.51
CA THR A 25 -41.61 8.68 12.39
C THR A 25 -40.90 9.79 11.62
N ALA A 26 -41.28 11.04 11.87
CA ALA A 26 -40.52 12.20 11.41
C ALA A 26 -39.20 12.29 12.20
N GLY A 27 -38.13 11.69 11.69
CA GLY A 27 -36.80 11.84 12.26
C GLY A 27 -36.18 13.18 11.86
N LEU A 28 -35.65 13.93 12.84
CA LEU A 28 -34.79 15.08 12.57
C LEU A 28 -33.53 14.62 11.83
N LYS A 29 -33.29 15.16 10.64
CA LYS A 29 -32.04 14.91 9.91
C LYS A 29 -30.90 15.64 10.62
N TYR A 30 -29.96 14.89 11.15
CA TYR A 30 -28.71 15.45 11.67
C TYR A 30 -27.77 15.77 10.51
N PHE A 31 -27.51 17.06 10.28
CA PHE A 31 -26.49 17.52 9.34
C PHE A 31 -25.23 17.83 10.12
N ALA A 32 -24.22 16.95 10.02
CA ALA A 32 -22.92 17.20 10.62
C ALA A 32 -22.31 18.48 10.02
N PRO A 33 -21.57 19.28 10.81
CA PRO A 33 -20.87 20.44 10.28
C PRO A 33 -19.84 20.00 9.22
N PRO A 34 -19.61 20.83 8.18
CA PRO A 34 -18.64 20.50 7.14
C PRO A 34 -17.21 20.47 7.71
N ILE A 35 -16.40 19.56 7.18
CA ILE A 35 -14.99 19.41 7.54
C ILE A 35 -14.22 20.65 7.06
N LYS A 36 -13.44 21.26 7.96
CA LYS A 36 -12.59 22.42 7.64
C LYS A 36 -11.16 21.99 7.37
N TYR A 37 -10.52 22.61 6.36
CA TYR A 37 -9.17 22.29 5.89
C TYR A 37 -8.19 23.44 6.13
N GLU A 38 -8.01 23.84 7.39
CA GLU A 38 -7.26 25.04 7.77
C GLU A 38 -5.73 24.87 7.61
N ASN A 39 -5.22 23.66 7.82
CA ASN A 39 -3.78 23.37 7.83
C ASN A 39 -3.20 22.93 6.46
N VAL A 40 -3.93 23.15 5.36
CA VAL A 40 -3.51 22.70 4.03
C VAL A 40 -2.99 23.88 3.21
N GLU A 41 -1.67 23.97 3.12
CA GLU A 41 -1.00 24.94 2.25
C GLU A 41 -1.08 24.53 0.78
N LYS A 42 -1.23 25.52 -0.10
CA LYS A 42 -1.30 25.30 -1.55
C LYS A 42 0.12 25.19 -2.10
N VAL A 43 0.43 24.05 -2.71
CA VAL A 43 1.72 23.80 -3.36
C VAL A 43 1.73 24.34 -4.79
N GLU A 44 2.83 24.97 -5.23
CA GLU A 44 2.98 25.48 -6.60
C GLU A 44 2.86 24.39 -7.67
N ARG A 45 3.41 23.21 -7.39
CA ARG A 45 3.44 22.06 -8.31
C ARG A 45 2.69 20.88 -7.71
N PRO A 46 1.36 20.82 -7.87
CA PRO A 46 0.53 19.80 -7.25
C PRO A 46 0.65 18.41 -7.90
N LYS A 47 1.01 18.34 -9.18
CA LYS A 47 1.13 17.07 -9.91
C LYS A 47 2.44 16.35 -9.58
N LEU A 48 2.39 15.02 -9.59
CA LEU A 48 3.58 14.17 -9.47
C LEU A 48 4.62 14.52 -10.56
N ARG A 49 5.86 14.80 -10.13
CA ARG A 49 7.00 14.97 -11.03
C ARG A 49 7.25 13.70 -11.85
N ILE A 50 7.75 13.89 -13.06
CA ILE A 50 8.23 12.78 -13.89
C ILE A 50 9.46 12.17 -13.22
N VAL A 51 9.52 10.84 -13.19
CA VAL A 51 10.64 10.09 -12.62
C VAL A 51 11.52 9.61 -13.75
N GLU A 52 12.83 9.80 -13.63
CA GLU A 52 13.78 9.33 -14.62
C GLU A 52 13.83 7.80 -14.69
N ARG A 53 14.03 7.25 -15.88
CA ARG A 53 14.12 5.80 -16.10
C ARG A 53 15.44 5.20 -15.60
N GLN A 54 16.50 5.99 -15.67
CA GLN A 54 17.86 5.58 -15.32
C GLN A 54 18.51 6.67 -14.47
N PRO A 55 19.33 6.31 -13.48
CA PRO A 55 20.11 7.28 -12.73
C PRO A 55 21.16 7.92 -13.64
N GLN A 56 21.36 9.23 -13.49
CA GLN A 56 22.45 9.94 -14.16
C GLN A 56 23.78 9.62 -13.48
N HIS A 57 24.75 9.20 -14.28
CA HIS A 57 26.13 8.98 -13.85
C HIS A 57 27.04 9.94 -14.61
N PRO A 58 28.17 10.39 -14.02
CA PRO A 58 29.13 11.19 -14.75
C PRO A 58 29.66 10.39 -15.95
N PRO A 59 29.94 11.06 -17.09
CA PRO A 59 30.27 10.39 -18.35
C PRO A 59 31.48 9.45 -18.25
N ASN A 60 32.38 9.69 -17.30
CA ASN A 60 33.60 8.90 -17.11
C ASN A 60 33.35 7.55 -16.42
N ILE A 61 32.19 7.34 -15.80
CA ILE A 61 31.91 6.14 -15.00
C ILE A 61 30.88 5.27 -15.71
N ARG A 62 31.27 4.02 -15.98
CA ARG A 62 30.32 3.00 -16.43
C ARG A 62 29.37 2.63 -15.29
N PRO A 63 28.05 2.55 -15.53
CA PRO A 63 27.10 2.22 -14.47
C PRO A 63 27.44 0.87 -13.80
N PRO A 64 27.56 0.83 -12.47
CA PRO A 64 28.04 -0.36 -11.77
C PRO A 64 27.00 -1.48 -11.80
N LYS A 65 27.42 -2.72 -12.10
CA LYS A 65 26.55 -3.90 -12.08
C LYS A 65 26.38 -4.43 -10.65
N MET A 66 25.15 -4.47 -10.13
CA MET A 66 24.87 -4.93 -8.76
C MET A 66 24.32 -6.36 -8.67
N GLN A 67 24.64 -7.13 -7.63
CA GLN A 67 23.91 -8.38 -7.34
C GLN A 67 22.43 -8.06 -7.01
N LYS A 68 21.51 -8.96 -7.35
CA LYS A 68 20.06 -8.74 -7.16
C LYS A 68 19.62 -8.46 -5.72
N ARG A 69 20.40 -8.88 -4.70
CA ARG A 69 20.18 -8.65 -3.25
C ARG A 69 18.69 -8.62 -2.84
N LEU A 70 18.06 -9.80 -2.78
CA LEU A 70 16.62 -9.93 -2.46
C LEU A 70 16.24 -9.41 -1.07
N ARG A 71 17.21 -9.31 -0.14
CA ARG A 71 17.05 -8.74 1.20
C ARG A 71 16.50 -7.30 1.23
N TYR A 72 16.56 -6.56 0.12
CA TYR A 72 16.02 -5.21 0.06
C TYR A 72 14.48 -5.19 0.05
N MET A 73 13.83 -6.29 -0.31
CA MET A 73 12.37 -6.39 -0.29
C MET A 73 11.84 -7.17 0.93
N ARG A 74 12.72 -7.89 1.63
CA ARG A 74 12.36 -8.74 2.77
C ARG A 74 12.29 -7.93 4.07
N GLY A 75 11.28 -8.20 4.88
CA GLY A 75 11.03 -7.56 6.17
C GLY A 75 10.19 -6.27 6.09
N PRO A 76 9.95 -5.63 7.24
CA PRO A 76 9.22 -4.37 7.32
C PRO A 76 10.11 -3.17 6.95
N GLU A 77 9.45 -2.11 6.52
CA GLU A 77 10.00 -0.78 6.38
C GLU A 77 10.08 -0.09 7.74
N LEU A 78 11.25 0.46 8.08
CA LEU A 78 11.49 1.07 9.40
C LEU A 78 11.44 2.60 9.37
N VAL A 79 11.72 3.23 8.22
CA VAL A 79 11.98 4.67 8.15
C VAL A 79 10.81 5.44 7.52
N HIS A 80 10.27 4.95 6.41
CA HIS A 80 9.26 5.67 5.64
C HIS A 80 7.91 4.95 5.67
N ASN A 81 7.46 4.66 6.88
CA ASN A 81 6.18 4.05 7.18
C ASN A 81 5.11 5.06 7.65
N THR A 82 5.49 6.29 7.98
CA THR A 82 4.59 7.37 8.42
C THR A 82 4.17 8.30 7.29
N LEU A 83 3.00 8.95 7.42
CA LEU A 83 2.52 9.99 6.50
C LEU A 83 3.12 11.35 6.91
N LEU A 84 3.65 12.11 5.95
CA LEU A 84 4.26 13.43 6.23
C LEU A 84 3.19 14.51 6.36
N HIS A 85 2.20 14.48 5.47
CA HIS A 85 1.07 15.40 5.41
C HIS A 85 -0.14 14.91 6.23
N LYS A 86 -0.04 13.72 6.84
CA LYS A 86 -1.07 13.13 7.73
C LYS A 86 -2.48 13.05 7.12
N GLN A 87 -2.58 12.80 5.82
CA GLN A 87 -3.86 12.67 5.12
C GLN A 87 -4.03 11.28 4.51
N TYR A 88 -3.64 11.09 3.25
CA TYR A 88 -3.90 9.86 2.51
C TYR A 88 -2.67 9.35 1.77
N ALA A 89 -2.54 8.03 1.66
CA ALA A 89 -1.47 7.43 0.89
C ALA A 89 -1.77 6.02 0.39
N ILE A 90 -0.90 5.54 -0.50
CA ILE A 90 -0.77 4.12 -0.82
C ILE A 90 0.41 3.56 -0.03
N VAL A 91 0.14 2.54 0.78
CA VAL A 91 1.13 1.79 1.56
C VAL A 91 1.30 0.39 0.97
N ALA A 92 2.53 -0.07 0.84
CA ALA A 92 2.84 -1.43 0.44
C ALA A 92 2.51 -2.40 1.59
N ALA A 93 1.65 -3.38 1.38
CA ALA A 93 1.42 -4.46 2.35
C ALA A 93 2.44 -5.61 2.17
N GLY A 94 3.11 -5.69 1.02
CA GLY A 94 4.13 -6.69 0.72
C GLY A 94 5.37 -6.09 0.05
N GLY A 95 6.48 -6.84 0.08
CA GLY A 95 7.71 -6.44 -0.59
C GLY A 95 7.71 -6.72 -2.10
N GLY A 96 8.37 -5.86 -2.88
CA GLY A 96 8.47 -6.05 -4.33
C GLY A 96 9.33 -5.00 -5.04
N ARG A 97 9.34 -5.03 -6.38
CA ARG A 97 10.12 -4.13 -7.22
C ARG A 97 9.23 -3.21 -8.03
N LEU A 98 9.45 -1.90 -7.91
CA LEU A 98 8.86 -0.91 -8.80
C LEU A 98 9.76 -0.68 -10.01
N ARG A 99 9.25 -0.99 -11.20
CA ARG A 99 9.86 -0.65 -12.49
C ARG A 99 9.43 0.77 -12.88
N TRP A 100 10.17 1.41 -13.77
CA TRP A 100 9.82 2.73 -14.30
C TRP A 100 8.38 2.80 -14.84
N GLY A 101 7.92 1.76 -15.55
CA GLY A 101 6.54 1.71 -16.06
C GLY A 101 5.46 1.79 -14.97
N HIS A 102 5.74 1.31 -13.75
CA HIS A 102 4.81 1.46 -12.63
C HIS A 102 4.75 2.92 -12.15
N TYR A 103 5.88 3.64 -12.14
CA TYR A 103 5.87 5.07 -11.84
C TYR A 103 5.03 5.86 -12.84
N GLU A 104 5.18 5.56 -14.12
CA GLU A 104 4.44 6.27 -15.17
C GLU A 104 2.94 5.94 -15.14
N MET A 105 2.58 4.67 -14.90
CA MET A 105 1.19 4.28 -14.67
C MET A 105 0.58 5.06 -13.50
N MET A 106 1.24 5.07 -12.33
CA MET A 106 0.76 5.80 -11.15
C MET A 106 0.61 7.30 -11.44
N ARG A 107 1.62 7.91 -12.08
CA ARG A 107 1.65 9.34 -12.42
C ARG A 107 0.50 9.72 -13.34
N LEU A 108 0.25 8.92 -14.38
CA LEU A 108 -0.82 9.16 -15.34
C LEU A 108 -2.20 8.96 -14.72
N THR A 109 -2.41 7.86 -13.97
CA THR A 109 -3.72 7.58 -13.35
C THR A 109 -4.08 8.64 -12.32
N ILE A 110 -3.16 9.00 -11.43
CA ILE A 110 -3.39 10.06 -10.43
C ILE A 110 -3.54 11.41 -11.12
N GLY A 111 -2.66 11.74 -12.05
CA GLY A 111 -2.71 13.03 -12.76
C GLY A 111 -3.96 13.28 -13.59
N ARG A 112 -4.64 12.21 -14.07
CA ARG A 112 -5.92 12.31 -14.80
C ARG A 112 -7.13 12.51 -13.89
N LYS A 113 -7.10 11.97 -12.67
CA LYS A 113 -8.25 11.94 -11.76
C LYS A 113 -8.17 12.97 -10.62
N MET A 114 -6.98 13.51 -10.36
CA MET A 114 -6.73 14.48 -9.30
C MET A 114 -7.15 15.89 -9.71
N ASN A 115 -7.83 16.59 -8.79
CA ASN A 115 -8.14 18.01 -8.93
C ASN A 115 -6.94 18.87 -8.53
N VAL A 116 -6.31 19.50 -9.52
CA VAL A 116 -5.05 20.27 -9.39
C VAL A 116 -5.16 21.47 -8.43
N ASN A 117 -6.35 22.07 -8.32
CA ASN A 117 -6.56 23.26 -7.49
C ASN A 117 -6.69 22.92 -6.00
N THR A 118 -7.10 21.69 -5.70
CA THR A 118 -7.56 21.26 -4.38
C THR A 118 -6.60 20.25 -3.75
N MET A 119 -5.98 19.42 -4.57
CA MET A 119 -5.15 18.28 -4.18
C MET A 119 -3.74 18.42 -4.77
N PHE A 120 -2.76 17.87 -4.06
CA PHE A 120 -1.41 17.64 -4.54
C PHE A 120 -0.94 16.23 -4.18
N ALA A 121 -0.03 15.70 -5.00
CA ALA A 121 0.50 14.37 -4.85
C ALA A 121 2.03 14.40 -4.80
N THR A 122 2.62 13.61 -3.90
CA THR A 122 4.05 13.59 -3.65
C THR A 122 4.59 12.16 -3.68
N TRP A 123 5.75 11.99 -4.32
CA TRP A 123 6.48 10.73 -4.29
C TRP A 123 7.15 10.54 -2.93
N ARG A 124 6.92 9.39 -2.30
CA ARG A 124 7.65 8.96 -1.10
C ARG A 124 8.77 7.96 -1.39
N VAL A 125 8.93 7.58 -2.65
CA VAL A 125 9.90 6.58 -3.10
C VAL A 125 10.90 7.24 -4.06
N PRO A 126 12.20 6.89 -3.97
CA PRO A 126 13.22 7.42 -4.88
C PRO A 126 13.03 6.89 -6.31
N ALA A 127 13.70 7.55 -7.26
CA ALA A 127 13.77 7.05 -8.63
C ALA A 127 14.42 5.65 -8.69
N PRO A 128 14.13 4.84 -9.74
CA PRO A 128 14.76 3.56 -9.95
C PRO A 128 16.30 3.64 -9.93
N TRP A 129 16.92 2.95 -8.97
CA TRP A 129 18.37 3.00 -8.76
C TRP A 129 19.02 1.61 -8.79
N GLN A 130 18.29 0.53 -8.52
CA GLN A 130 18.85 -0.82 -8.50
C GLN A 130 18.96 -1.37 -9.94
N PRO A 131 20.17 -1.65 -10.46
CA PRO A 131 20.32 -2.17 -11.81
C PRO A 131 19.96 -3.67 -11.87
N ILE A 132 19.15 -4.05 -12.85
CA ILE A 132 18.83 -5.44 -13.16
C ILE A 132 19.52 -5.83 -14.46
N THR A 133 20.40 -6.82 -14.38
CA THR A 133 21.12 -7.35 -15.54
C THR A 133 20.38 -8.51 -16.18
N LYS A 134 20.38 -8.56 -17.51
CA LYS A 134 19.81 -9.66 -18.31
C LYS A 134 20.86 -10.13 -19.33
N LYS A 135 20.98 -11.44 -19.56
CA LYS A 135 21.76 -11.99 -20.67
C LYS A 135 20.91 -11.99 -21.94
N GLY A 136 21.56 -11.93 -23.11
CA GLY A 136 20.88 -12.11 -24.39
C GLY A 136 20.12 -13.43 -24.44
N GLN A 137 19.00 -13.46 -25.16
CA GLN A 137 18.26 -14.71 -25.40
C GLN A 137 19.15 -15.69 -26.19
N GLY A 138 19.07 -16.98 -25.87
CA GLY A 138 19.86 -18.04 -26.55
C GLY A 138 21.31 -18.22 -26.07
N GLN A 139 21.78 -17.41 -25.12
CA GLN A 139 23.14 -17.54 -24.58
C GLN A 139 23.26 -18.66 -23.54
N ARG A 140 24.40 -19.37 -23.54
CA ARG A 140 24.70 -20.43 -22.56
C ARG A 140 25.02 -19.87 -21.16
N MET A 141 25.05 -20.76 -20.17
CA MET A 141 25.54 -20.44 -18.82
C MET A 141 27.05 -20.13 -18.85
N GLY A 142 27.56 -19.36 -17.88
CA GLY A 142 28.96 -18.89 -17.88
C GLY A 142 29.18 -17.55 -18.60
N GLY A 143 30.41 -17.19 -18.96
CA GLY A 143 30.72 -15.96 -19.72
C GLY A 143 30.50 -14.64 -18.98
N GLY A 144 30.42 -14.68 -17.65
CA GLY A 144 30.25 -13.48 -16.81
C GLY A 144 28.83 -12.91 -16.78
N LYS A 145 28.72 -11.66 -16.30
CA LYS A 145 27.45 -11.00 -16.01
C LYS A 145 26.97 -10.15 -17.19
N GLY A 146 25.70 -10.31 -17.56
CA GLY A 146 25.08 -9.58 -18.67
C GLY A 146 25.05 -8.05 -18.51
N ALA A 147 24.57 -7.37 -19.56
CA ALA A 147 24.34 -5.93 -19.55
C ALA A 147 23.17 -5.55 -18.63
N ILE A 148 23.11 -4.28 -18.23
CA ILE A 148 21.98 -3.73 -17.46
C ILE A 148 20.81 -3.53 -18.43
N ASP A 149 19.66 -4.10 -18.10
CA ASP A 149 18.44 -4.06 -18.92
C ASP A 149 17.54 -2.89 -18.48
N HIS A 150 17.30 -2.79 -17.17
CA HIS A 150 16.49 -1.72 -16.58
C HIS A 150 16.85 -1.51 -15.11
N TYR A 151 16.40 -0.38 -14.56
CA TYR A 151 16.50 -0.07 -13.15
C TYR A 151 15.16 -0.28 -12.45
N VAL A 152 15.24 -0.66 -11.17
CA VAL A 152 14.07 -0.87 -10.30
C VAL A 152 14.29 -0.20 -8.94
N THR A 153 13.20 0.02 -8.22
CA THR A 153 13.24 0.39 -6.82
C THR A 153 12.72 -0.77 -5.96
N PRO A 154 13.53 -1.37 -5.08
CA PRO A 154 13.04 -2.37 -4.15
C PRO A 154 12.23 -1.70 -3.04
N ILE A 155 11.10 -2.30 -2.68
CA ILE A 155 10.15 -1.82 -1.67
C ILE A 155 9.92 -2.91 -0.64
N ARG A 156 9.84 -2.52 0.64
CA ARG A 156 9.51 -3.38 1.78
C ARG A 156 8.04 -3.20 2.19
N ALA A 157 7.52 -4.16 2.96
CA ALA A 157 6.19 -4.06 3.54
C ALA A 157 6.13 -2.89 4.54
N GLY A 158 5.04 -2.13 4.55
CA GLY A 158 4.86 -0.92 5.36
C GLY A 158 5.41 0.36 4.71
N ARG A 159 6.01 0.29 3.52
CA ARG A 159 6.54 1.49 2.85
C ARG A 159 5.43 2.32 2.23
N VAL A 160 5.41 3.62 2.51
CA VAL A 160 4.57 4.61 1.83
C VAL A 160 5.12 4.88 0.43
N ILE A 161 4.28 4.76 -0.60
CA ILE A 161 4.68 4.87 -2.00
C ILE A 161 4.40 6.27 -2.55
N VAL A 162 3.12 6.64 -2.51
CA VAL A 162 2.59 7.93 -2.97
C VAL A 162 1.73 8.48 -1.86
N GLU A 163 1.88 9.76 -1.61
CA GLU A 163 1.07 10.50 -0.67
C GLU A 163 0.24 11.53 -1.42
N ILE A 164 -1.02 11.69 -1.01
CA ILE A 164 -1.92 12.71 -1.52
C ILE A 164 -2.41 13.52 -0.34
N ALA A 165 -2.29 14.83 -0.49
CA ALA A 165 -2.81 15.77 0.47
C ALA A 165 -3.53 16.92 -0.25
N GLY A 166 -4.38 17.63 0.48
CA GLY A 166 -5.25 18.65 -0.10
C GLY A 166 -6.49 18.91 0.73
N ARG A 167 -7.41 19.68 0.16
CA ARG A 167 -8.76 19.88 0.69
C ARG A 167 -9.68 18.80 0.14
N CYS A 168 -9.41 17.55 0.49
CA CYS A 168 -10.12 16.40 -0.05
C CYS A 168 -10.55 15.41 1.02
N GLU A 169 -11.67 14.74 0.74
CA GLU A 169 -12.18 13.66 1.57
C GLU A 169 -11.64 12.30 1.11
N PHE A 170 -11.59 11.36 2.05
CA PHE A 170 -11.11 10.02 1.78
C PHE A 170 -11.92 9.32 0.69
N VAL A 171 -13.23 9.57 0.63
CA VAL A 171 -14.15 8.96 -0.35
C VAL A 171 -13.75 9.31 -1.78
N GLU A 172 -13.38 10.56 -2.04
CA GLU A 172 -12.96 11.03 -3.36
C GLU A 172 -11.64 10.38 -3.78
N VAL A 173 -10.70 10.32 -2.85
CA VAL A 173 -9.33 9.87 -3.12
C VAL A 173 -9.23 8.34 -3.21
N LYS A 174 -10.01 7.62 -2.40
CA LYS A 174 -9.99 6.16 -2.29
C LYS A 174 -10.22 5.47 -3.63
N GLY A 175 -11.17 5.95 -4.44
CA GLY A 175 -11.56 5.28 -5.68
C GLY A 175 -10.39 5.12 -6.67
N PHE A 176 -9.65 6.20 -6.90
CA PHE A 176 -8.53 6.14 -7.85
C PHE A 176 -7.24 5.61 -7.21
N LEU A 177 -6.98 5.86 -5.93
CA LEU A 177 -5.85 5.25 -5.24
C LEU A 177 -5.98 3.72 -5.19
N GLN A 178 -7.20 3.19 -5.02
CA GLN A 178 -7.43 1.75 -5.03
C GLN A 178 -7.18 1.15 -6.41
N GLN A 179 -7.60 1.84 -7.48
CA GLN A 179 -7.30 1.43 -8.85
C GLN A 179 -5.78 1.34 -9.09
N VAL A 180 -5.02 2.30 -8.55
CA VAL A 180 -3.56 2.29 -8.63
C VAL A 180 -2.97 1.14 -7.81
N ALA A 181 -3.43 0.96 -6.56
CA ALA A 181 -2.96 -0.10 -5.67
C ALA A 181 -3.13 -1.49 -6.29
N ASN A 182 -4.23 -1.73 -7.00
CA ASN A 182 -4.50 -3.00 -7.67
C ASN A 182 -3.58 -3.26 -8.89
N GLN A 183 -3.01 -2.22 -9.49
CA GLN A 183 -2.07 -2.34 -10.62
C GLN A 183 -0.61 -2.47 -10.17
N LEU A 184 -0.33 -2.35 -8.87
CA LEU A 184 1.02 -2.53 -8.35
C LEU A 184 1.43 -4.01 -8.37
N PRO A 185 2.72 -4.31 -8.54
CA PRO A 185 3.22 -5.69 -8.63
C PRO A 185 3.24 -6.43 -7.29
N PHE A 186 2.75 -5.82 -6.22
CA PHE A 186 2.68 -6.37 -4.87
C PHE A 186 1.40 -5.86 -4.19
N LYS A 187 0.98 -6.55 -3.13
CA LYS A 187 -0.20 -6.14 -2.36
C LYS A 187 0.01 -4.75 -1.77
N ALA A 188 -0.90 -3.85 -2.06
CA ALA A 188 -0.90 -2.48 -1.56
C ALA A 188 -2.27 -2.13 -0.99
N MET A 189 -2.28 -1.17 -0.07
CA MET A 189 -3.48 -0.69 0.59
C MET A 189 -3.53 0.82 0.57
N VAL A 190 -4.74 1.36 0.43
CA VAL A 190 -5.00 2.78 0.57
C VAL A 190 -5.33 3.06 2.03
N VAL A 191 -4.65 4.04 2.63
CA VAL A 191 -4.80 4.37 4.05
C VAL A 191 -5.02 5.86 4.22
N SER A 192 -5.84 6.22 5.21
CA SER A 192 -5.80 7.53 5.84
C SER A 192 -4.93 7.49 7.10
N GLN A 193 -4.59 8.66 7.64
CA GLN A 193 -3.89 8.76 8.93
C GLN A 193 -4.65 8.04 10.05
N GLU A 194 -5.95 8.28 10.16
CA GLU A 194 -6.81 7.64 11.17
C GLU A 194 -6.83 6.11 11.01
N MET A 195 -6.90 5.61 9.77
CA MET A 195 -6.85 4.17 9.51
C MET A 195 -5.49 3.57 9.93
N LEU A 196 -4.39 4.29 9.70
CA LEU A 196 -3.05 3.83 10.09
C LEU A 196 -2.93 3.71 11.62
N GLU A 197 -3.43 4.71 12.35
CA GLU A 197 -3.45 4.71 13.81
C GLU A 197 -4.36 3.61 14.36
N GLN A 198 -5.56 3.44 13.79
CA GLN A 198 -6.47 2.35 14.15
C GLN A 198 -5.84 0.98 13.92
N MET A 199 -5.13 0.77 12.81
CA MET A 199 -4.42 -0.48 12.55
C MET A 199 -3.34 -0.77 13.60
N GLN A 200 -2.60 0.25 14.05
CA GLN A 200 -1.59 0.11 15.10
C GLN A 200 -2.25 -0.27 16.43
N VAL A 201 -3.30 0.45 16.83
CA VAL A 201 -4.07 0.15 18.05
C VAL A 201 -4.70 -1.25 17.98
N ASP A 202 -5.22 -1.65 16.83
CA ASP A 202 -5.79 -2.99 16.62
C ASP A 202 -4.72 -4.09 16.72
N GLU A 203 -3.51 -3.85 16.20
CA GLU A 203 -2.38 -4.79 16.34
C GLU A 203 -1.94 -4.93 17.79
N GLU A 204 -1.84 -3.82 18.53
CA GLU A 204 -1.52 -3.81 19.95
C GLU A 204 -2.61 -4.49 20.79
N ARG A 205 -3.88 -4.20 20.48
CA ARG A 205 -5.04 -4.83 21.13
C ARG A 205 -5.00 -6.33 20.94
N LYS A 206 -4.84 -6.81 19.70
CA LYS A 206 -4.72 -8.24 19.38
C LYS A 206 -3.53 -8.90 20.08
N ALA A 207 -2.40 -8.19 20.22
CA ALA A 207 -1.24 -8.72 20.92
C ALA A 207 -1.47 -8.87 22.43
N ARG A 208 -2.18 -7.93 23.05
CA ARG A 208 -2.52 -7.94 24.48
C ARG A 208 -3.62 -8.95 24.82
N GLU A 209 -4.61 -9.08 23.96
CA GLU A 209 -5.75 -10.00 24.12
C GLU A 209 -5.42 -11.44 23.71
N ASN A 210 -4.24 -11.69 23.14
CA ASN A 210 -3.86 -13.03 22.74
C ASN A 210 -3.70 -13.95 23.96
N GLU A 211 -4.66 -14.84 24.16
CA GLU A 211 -4.68 -15.84 25.23
C GLU A 211 -3.69 -16.98 25.01
N ASN A 212 -3.25 -17.22 23.76
CA ASN A 212 -2.36 -18.34 23.46
C ASN A 212 -0.98 -18.10 24.12
N PRO A 213 -0.54 -18.98 25.04
CA PRO A 213 0.75 -18.83 25.72
C PRO A 213 1.94 -19.03 24.78
N PHE A 214 1.77 -19.81 23.70
CA PHE A 214 2.83 -20.12 22.75
C PHE A 214 2.84 -19.13 21.58
N THR A 215 3.28 -17.90 21.85
CA THR A 215 3.53 -16.94 20.76
C THR A 215 4.71 -17.39 19.91
N LEU A 216 4.68 -17.11 18.61
CA LEU A 216 5.80 -17.46 17.72
C LEU A 216 7.13 -16.82 18.17
N LYS A 217 7.07 -15.62 18.76
CA LYS A 217 8.21 -14.97 19.40
C LYS A 217 8.78 -15.84 20.54
N TYR A 218 7.92 -16.31 21.44
CA TYR A 218 8.31 -17.14 22.58
C TYR A 218 8.89 -18.50 22.14
N VAL A 219 8.24 -19.18 21.18
CA VAL A 219 8.71 -20.47 20.63
C VAL A 219 10.13 -20.31 20.06
N ILE A 220 10.34 -19.26 19.26
CA ILE A 220 11.63 -19.01 18.61
C ILE A 220 12.70 -18.62 19.63
N GLN A 221 12.41 -17.75 20.60
CA GLN A 221 13.42 -17.32 21.57
C GLN A 221 13.91 -18.47 22.46
N ASN A 222 13.02 -19.39 22.84
CA ASN A 222 13.34 -20.52 23.72
C ASN A 222 13.79 -21.78 22.97
N ASN A 223 13.91 -21.72 21.63
CA ASN A 223 14.26 -22.88 20.79
C ASN A 223 13.40 -24.12 21.11
N LEU A 224 12.09 -23.92 21.32
CA LEU A 224 11.21 -25.03 21.68
C LEU A 224 11.22 -26.09 20.58
N SER A 225 11.28 -27.36 20.99
CA SER A 225 11.37 -28.50 20.07
C SER A 225 12.55 -28.43 19.08
N GLY A 226 13.59 -27.65 19.36
CA GLY A 226 14.74 -27.47 18.48
C GLY A 226 14.43 -26.66 17.22
N CYS A 227 13.42 -25.77 17.25
CA CYS A 227 12.91 -25.04 16.09
C CYS A 227 13.97 -24.27 15.28
N HIS A 228 15.09 -23.88 15.91
CA HIS A 228 16.21 -23.19 15.25
C HIS A 228 16.83 -23.97 14.09
N ARG A 229 16.70 -25.31 14.09
CA ARG A 229 17.26 -26.16 13.01
C ARG A 229 16.58 -25.94 11.67
N TRP A 230 15.31 -25.52 11.68
CA TRP A 230 14.49 -25.39 10.47
C TRP A 230 14.14 -23.93 10.12
N LEU A 231 14.32 -23.01 11.07
CA LEU A 231 13.98 -21.60 10.88
C LEU A 231 15.12 -20.82 10.21
N SER A 232 14.76 -19.82 9.42
CA SER A 232 15.75 -18.94 8.81
C SER A 232 16.18 -17.84 9.79
N PRO A 233 17.40 -17.29 9.67
CA PRO A 233 17.84 -16.15 10.48
C PRO A 233 16.91 -14.92 10.43
N VAL A 234 16.06 -14.84 9.40
CA VAL A 234 15.07 -13.76 9.27
C VAL A 234 13.84 -14.00 10.14
N ASP A 235 13.46 -15.27 10.36
CA ASP A 235 12.37 -15.62 11.27
C ASP A 235 12.76 -15.33 12.72
N HIS A 236 14.05 -15.49 13.06
CA HIS A 236 14.60 -15.02 14.33
C HIS A 236 14.49 -13.50 14.51
N LYS A 237 14.51 -12.75 13.41
CA LYS A 237 14.44 -11.28 13.45
C LYS A 237 13.00 -10.76 13.50
N TRP A 238 12.10 -11.39 12.73
CA TRP A 238 10.74 -10.88 12.52
C TRP A 238 9.64 -11.77 13.09
N PHE A 239 10.01 -12.88 13.74
CA PHE A 239 9.10 -13.81 14.42
C PHE A 239 7.92 -14.24 13.53
N GLY A 240 8.22 -14.62 12.28
CA GLY A 240 7.26 -15.10 11.28
C GLY A 240 6.28 -14.07 10.72
N LYS A 241 6.36 -12.79 11.11
CA LYS A 241 5.51 -11.74 10.51
C LYS A 241 5.86 -11.42 9.06
N HIS A 242 7.10 -11.69 8.66
CA HIS A 242 7.61 -11.43 7.32
C HIS A 242 8.40 -12.63 6.80
N ALA A 243 7.85 -13.31 5.79
CA ALA A 243 8.50 -14.42 5.10
C ALA A 243 9.45 -13.93 4.01
#